data_AF-A0A1M7YJ99-F1
#
_entry.id   AF-A0A1M7YJ99-F1
#
_cell.length_a   1.000
_cell.length_b   1.000
_cell.length_c   1.000
_cell.angle_alpha   90.00
_cell.angle_beta   90.00
_cell.angle_gamma   90.00
#
_symmetry.space_group_name_H-M   'P 1'
#
loop_
_entity.id
_entity.type
_entity.pdbx_description
1 polymer ?
#
loop_
_entity_poly.entity_id
_entity_poly.type
_entity_poly.pdbx_seq_one_letter_code
_entity_poly.pdbx_strand_id
1 'polypeptide(L)'
;MKLIDTISWLMGRVQRSLFPHLNQCLPTPLTEQEERLVSILELVQVERYVPKNITNYRYPGRKPLDRQALARAFVVKAYYRLATTSDLRRALLSAMNLRRICGFIHADDVPSESTFSRAFNEFAAGILGNRVHDALVETYLSQELVGHISRDSTAIRGREKPA
;
A
#
# COMPACT_ATOMS: atom_id res chain seq x y z
N MET A 1 13.68 2.03 19.17
CA MET A 1 13.24 3.43 18.94
C MET A 1 11.72 3.37 18.85
N LYS A 2 10.98 4.19 19.62
CA LYS A 2 9.51 4.04 19.69
C LYS A 2 8.89 4.27 18.31
N LEU A 3 7.80 3.56 18.00
CA LEU A 3 7.09 3.67 16.71
C LEU A 3 6.85 5.13 16.29
N ILE A 4 6.40 5.96 17.23
CA ILE A 4 6.10 7.38 16.99
C ILE A 4 7.36 8.17 16.60
N ASP A 5 8.50 7.88 17.25
CA ASP A 5 9.77 8.55 16.96
C ASP A 5 10.29 8.13 15.58
N THR A 6 10.14 6.84 15.23
CA THR A 6 10.53 6.32 13.91
C THR A 6 9.68 6.88 12.79
N ILE A 7 8.35 6.96 13.00
CA ILE A 7 7.45 7.57 12.02
C ILE A 7 7.78 9.05 11.86
N SER A 8 7.97 9.78 12.95
CA SER A 8 8.27 11.22 12.92
C SER A 8 9.59 11.50 12.20
N TRP A 9 10.62 10.71 12.49
CA TRP A 9 11.91 10.81 11.82
C TRP A 9 11.83 10.44 10.33
N LEU A 10 11.13 9.34 10.00
CA LEU A 10 10.98 8.88 8.61
C LEU A 10 10.17 9.89 7.80
N MET A 11 9.06 10.41 8.34
CA MET A 11 8.28 11.47 7.71
C MET A 11 9.10 12.74 7.51
N GLY A 12 9.91 13.14 8.50
CA GLY A 12 10.82 14.27 8.36
C GLY A 12 11.85 14.07 7.24
N ARG A 13 12.37 12.85 7.06
CA ARG A 13 13.27 12.51 5.95
C ARG A 13 12.55 12.51 4.60
N VAL A 14 11.36 11.90 4.53
CA VAL A 14 10.53 11.85 3.31
C VAL A 14 10.23 13.27 2.82
N GLN A 15 9.77 14.15 3.72
CA GLN A 15 9.44 15.54 3.38
C GLN A 15 10.66 16.36 2.94
N ARG A 16 11.81 16.20 3.62
CA ARG A 16 13.00 17.03 3.34
C ARG A 16 13.83 16.55 2.16
N SER A 17 13.81 15.27 1.85
CA SER A 17 14.70 14.68 0.84
C SER A 17 13.96 14.05 -0.32
N LEU A 18 12.93 13.24 -0.04
CA LEU A 18 12.29 12.43 -1.06
C LEU A 18 11.31 13.24 -1.92
N PHE A 19 10.42 14.05 -1.32
CA PHE A 19 9.49 14.87 -2.09
C PHE A 19 10.16 15.91 -2.98
N PRO A 20 11.19 16.67 -2.52
CA PRO A 20 11.89 17.59 -3.41
C PRO A 20 12.51 16.88 -4.62
N HIS A 21 13.08 15.68 -4.41
CA HIS A 21 13.65 14.90 -5.51
C HIS A 21 12.58 14.38 -6.48
N LEU A 22 11.47 13.85 -5.96
CA LEU A 22 10.36 13.39 -6.80
C LEU A 22 9.73 14.55 -7.60
N ASN A 23 9.57 15.72 -6.99
CA ASN A 23 9.06 16.91 -7.67
C ASN A 23 10.00 17.40 -8.80
N GLN A 24 11.30 17.09 -8.73
CA GLN A 24 12.24 17.35 -9.83
C GLN A 24 12.14 16.31 -10.95
N CYS A 25 11.90 15.04 -10.61
CA CYS A 25 11.84 13.94 -11.57
C CYS A 25 10.47 13.81 -12.27
N LEU A 26 9.41 14.29 -11.64
CA LEU A 26 8.04 14.25 -12.16
C LEU A 26 7.72 15.52 -12.95
N PRO A 27 6.91 15.42 -14.01
CA PRO A 27 6.58 16.56 -14.86
C PRO A 27 5.70 17.59 -14.15
N THR A 28 4.93 17.15 -13.16
CA THR A 28 4.07 17.98 -12.33
C THR A 28 4.38 17.72 -10.87
N PRO A 29 4.32 18.75 -9.99
CA PRO A 29 4.50 18.55 -8.56
C PRO A 29 3.46 17.58 -8.01
N LEU A 30 3.85 16.83 -6.98
CA LEU A 30 2.96 15.89 -6.30
C LEU A 30 1.79 16.63 -5.63
N THR A 31 0.60 16.05 -5.74
CA THR A 31 -0.56 16.49 -4.95
C THR A 31 -0.45 15.97 -3.51
N GLU A 32 -1.14 16.57 -2.55
CA GLU A 32 -1.15 16.10 -1.14
C GLU A 32 -1.56 14.62 -1.03
N GLN A 33 -2.51 14.18 -1.86
CA GLN A 33 -2.95 12.79 -1.91
C GLN A 33 -1.83 11.86 -2.42
N GLU A 34 -1.07 12.29 -3.42
CA GLU A 34 0.07 11.53 -3.94
C GLU A 34 1.26 11.51 -2.99
N GLU A 35 1.55 12.62 -2.30
CA GLU A 35 2.56 12.68 -1.24
C GLU A 35 2.23 11.69 -0.13
N ARG A 36 0.96 11.65 0.30
CA ARG A 36 0.51 10.70 1.32
C ARG A 36 0.64 9.26 0.84
N LEU A 37 0.32 8.97 -0.42
CA LEU A 37 0.54 7.65 -1.02
C LEU A 37 2.02 7.26 -0.99
N VAL A 38 2.91 8.16 -1.39
CA VAL A 38 4.36 7.92 -1.38
C VAL A 38 4.86 7.62 0.04
N SER A 39 4.41 8.39 1.04
CA SER A 39 4.70 8.13 2.45
C SER A 39 4.21 6.76 2.92
N ILE A 40 3.01 6.34 2.48
CA ILE A 40 2.49 4.99 2.78
C ILE A 40 3.40 3.93 2.15
N LEU A 41 3.75 4.08 0.87
CA LEU A 41 4.60 3.10 0.18
C LEU A 41 6.00 3.03 0.79
N GLU A 42 6.59 4.15 1.21
CA GLU A 42 7.91 4.19 1.85
C GLU A 42 7.91 3.55 3.25
N LEU A 43 6.79 3.66 3.98
CA LEU A 43 6.63 3.03 5.29
C LEU A 43 6.32 1.53 5.17
N VAL A 44 5.39 1.18 4.29
CA VAL A 44 4.87 -0.18 4.12
C VAL A 44 5.85 -1.07 3.35
N GLN A 45 6.54 -0.50 2.35
CA GLN A 45 7.51 -1.18 1.48
C GLN A 45 7.00 -2.52 0.95
N VAL A 46 5.75 -2.51 0.48
CA VAL A 46 4.98 -3.69 0.04
C VAL A 46 5.75 -4.52 -1.00
N GLU A 47 6.57 -3.86 -1.83
CA GLU A 47 7.40 -4.49 -2.85
C GLU A 47 8.46 -5.46 -2.31
N ARG A 48 8.81 -5.39 -1.02
CA ARG A 48 9.73 -6.34 -0.37
C ARG A 48 9.11 -7.70 -0.10
N TYR A 49 7.78 -7.76 -0.04
CA TYR A 49 7.03 -8.97 0.32
C TYR A 49 6.50 -9.74 -0.89
N VAL A 50 6.80 -9.24 -2.09
CA VAL A 50 6.52 -9.88 -3.38
C VAL A 50 7.83 -10.22 -4.10
N PRO A 51 7.84 -11.24 -4.97
CA PRO A 51 9.03 -11.62 -5.70
C PRO A 51 9.56 -10.46 -6.56
N LYS A 52 10.86 -10.17 -6.44
CA LYS A 52 11.57 -9.00 -7.01
C LYS A 52 11.74 -9.01 -8.54
N ASN A 53 10.88 -9.73 -9.26
CA ASN A 53 11.06 -10.34 -10.57
C ASN A 53 11.57 -11.78 -10.47
N ILE A 54 11.02 -12.58 -11.36
CA ILE A 54 11.36 -13.99 -11.47
C ILE A 54 12.69 -14.12 -12.21
N THR A 55 13.77 -13.75 -11.53
CA THR A 55 15.15 -13.97 -11.98
C THR A 55 15.42 -15.46 -12.27
N ASN A 56 14.60 -16.36 -11.73
CA ASN A 56 14.59 -17.80 -12.01
C ASN A 56 13.33 -18.28 -12.79
N TYR A 57 12.74 -17.47 -13.68
CA TYR A 57 11.60 -17.95 -14.49
C TYR A 57 12.13 -18.91 -15.54
N ARG A 58 12.00 -20.21 -15.24
CA ARG A 58 12.44 -21.30 -16.13
C ARG A 58 11.30 -21.90 -16.95
N TYR A 59 10.09 -21.36 -16.83
CA TYR A 59 8.93 -21.87 -17.55
C TYR A 59 8.84 -21.24 -18.94
N PRO A 60 8.52 -22.03 -19.98
CA PRO A 60 8.24 -21.49 -21.30
C PRO A 60 6.98 -20.60 -21.24
N GLY A 61 7.05 -19.40 -21.83
CA GLY A 61 5.91 -18.48 -21.92
C GLY A 61 6.26 -17.00 -21.72
N ARG A 62 5.22 -16.16 -21.69
CA ARG A 62 5.37 -14.71 -21.44
C ARG A 62 5.83 -14.49 -20.00
N LYS A 63 6.98 -13.83 -19.84
CA LYS A 63 7.47 -13.43 -18.52
C LYS A 63 6.37 -12.66 -17.78
N PRO A 64 6.07 -13.01 -16.52
CA PRO A 64 5.09 -12.28 -15.76
C PRO A 64 5.62 -10.87 -15.49
N LEU A 65 4.67 -9.95 -15.42
CA LEU A 65 4.96 -8.54 -15.21
C LEU A 65 5.56 -8.31 -13.81
N ASP A 66 6.21 -7.16 -13.63
CA ASP A 66 6.81 -6.77 -12.36
C ASP A 66 5.77 -6.81 -11.23
N ARG A 67 5.99 -7.76 -10.31
CA ARG A 67 5.12 -7.95 -9.13
C ARG A 67 5.25 -6.82 -8.14
N GLN A 68 6.38 -6.12 -8.12
CA GLN A 68 6.57 -4.95 -7.26
C GLN A 68 5.65 -3.81 -7.69
N ALA A 69 5.65 -3.48 -8.98
CA ALA A 69 4.73 -2.46 -9.51
C ALA A 69 3.25 -2.82 -9.29
N LEU A 70 2.89 -4.09 -9.48
CA LEU A 70 1.54 -4.59 -9.19
C LEU A 70 1.20 -4.49 -7.70
N ALA A 71 2.14 -4.77 -6.79
CA ALA A 71 1.93 -4.66 -5.35
C ALA A 71 1.74 -3.20 -4.90
N ARG A 72 2.49 -2.25 -5.47
CA ARG A 72 2.23 -0.82 -5.23
C ARG A 72 0.86 -0.40 -5.72
N ALA A 73 0.47 -0.85 -6.91
CA ALA A 73 -0.87 -0.60 -7.47
C ALA A 73 -2.00 -1.23 -6.60
N PHE A 74 -1.74 -2.35 -5.93
CA PHE A 74 -2.66 -2.94 -4.98
C PHE A 74 -2.91 -2.03 -3.77
N VAL A 75 -1.84 -1.42 -3.22
CA VAL A 75 -1.95 -0.40 -2.16
C VAL A 75 -2.69 0.84 -2.66
N VAL A 76 -2.41 1.30 -3.89
CA VAL A 76 -3.14 2.42 -4.51
C VAL A 76 -4.64 2.14 -4.58
N LYS A 77 -5.04 0.95 -5.04
CA LYS A 77 -6.46 0.57 -5.11
C LYS A 77 -7.14 0.71 -3.74
N ALA A 78 -6.49 0.22 -2.69
CA ALA A 78 -7.00 0.28 -1.32
C ALA A 78 -7.06 1.72 -0.78
N TYR A 79 -5.99 2.50 -0.97
CA TYR A 79 -5.89 3.87 -0.47
C TYR A 79 -6.88 4.83 -1.17
N TYR A 80 -7.00 4.74 -2.49
CA TYR A 80 -7.95 5.52 -3.29
C TYR A 80 -9.38 5.00 -3.19
N ARG A 81 -9.62 3.91 -2.45
CA ARG A 81 -10.93 3.26 -2.26
C ARG A 81 -11.62 2.93 -3.60
N LEU A 82 -10.84 2.47 -4.57
CA LEU A 82 -11.35 2.13 -5.90
C LEU A 82 -12.05 0.77 -5.83
N ALA A 83 -13.34 0.74 -6.18
CA ALA A 83 -14.14 -0.49 -6.11
C ALA A 83 -13.62 -1.55 -7.09
N THR A 84 -13.41 -1.16 -8.36
CA THR A 84 -13.06 -2.10 -9.43
C THR A 84 -11.60 -2.00 -9.86
N THR A 85 -11.11 -3.05 -10.53
CA THR A 85 -9.80 -3.04 -11.18
C THR A 85 -9.79 -2.18 -12.45
N SER A 86 -10.92 -2.04 -13.14
CA SER A 86 -11.08 -1.10 -14.25
C SER A 86 -10.86 0.35 -13.80
N ASP A 87 -11.41 0.72 -12.63
CA ASP A 87 -11.24 2.06 -12.06
C ASP A 87 -9.78 2.37 -11.74
N LEU A 88 -9.06 1.40 -11.16
CA LEU A 88 -7.61 1.51 -10.95
C LEU A 88 -6.88 1.73 -12.26
N ARG A 89 -7.16 0.91 -13.27
CA ARG A 89 -6.51 1.03 -14.58
C ARG A 89 -6.79 2.40 -15.21
N ARG A 90 -8.03 2.88 -15.14
CA ARG A 90 -8.42 4.20 -15.63
C ARG A 90 -7.67 5.32 -14.91
N ALA A 91 -7.57 5.26 -13.58
CA ALA A 91 -6.82 6.22 -12.78
C ALA A 91 -5.32 6.26 -13.13
N LEU A 92 -4.69 5.10 -13.34
CA LEU A 92 -3.28 5.00 -13.76
C LEU A 92 -3.04 5.52 -15.19
N LEU A 93 -4.02 5.38 -16.09
CA LEU A 93 -3.92 5.93 -17.44
C LEU A 93 -4.09 7.45 -17.43
N SER A 94 -5.00 7.98 -16.61
CA SER A 94 -5.27 9.42 -16.54
C SER A 94 -4.19 10.22 -15.81
N ALA A 95 -3.63 9.67 -14.72
CA ALA A 95 -2.70 10.39 -13.85
C ALA A 95 -1.27 9.87 -14.02
N MET A 96 -0.40 10.67 -14.65
CA MET A 96 0.99 10.28 -14.91
C MET A 96 1.80 10.08 -13.63
N ASN A 97 1.64 10.96 -12.64
CA ASN A 97 2.36 10.87 -11.36
C ASN A 97 1.97 9.58 -10.62
N LEU A 98 0.69 9.32 -10.44
CA LEU A 98 0.19 8.06 -9.86
C LEU A 98 0.75 6.81 -10.55
N ARG A 99 0.81 6.84 -11.88
CA ARG A 99 1.38 5.76 -12.69
C ARG A 99 2.87 5.54 -12.40
N ARG A 100 3.66 6.61 -12.40
CA ARG A 100 5.10 6.57 -12.12
C ARG A 100 5.39 6.16 -10.68
N ILE A 101 4.60 6.60 -9.71
CA ILE A 101 4.70 6.19 -8.29
C ILE A 101 4.53 4.66 -8.17
N CYS A 102 3.61 4.06 -8.94
CA CYS A 102 3.47 2.61 -8.97
C CYS A 102 4.67 1.91 -9.62
N GLY A 103 5.43 2.60 -10.48
CA GLY A 103 6.56 2.04 -11.23
C GLY A 103 6.27 1.76 -12.70
N PHE A 104 5.15 2.27 -13.24
CA PHE A 104 4.85 2.21 -14.68
C PHE A 104 5.34 3.52 -15.33
N ILE A 105 6.23 3.45 -16.32
CA ILE A 105 6.86 4.65 -16.89
C ILE A 105 5.93 5.25 -17.94
N HIS A 106 5.49 4.42 -18.87
CA HIS A 106 4.63 4.76 -19.99
C HIS A 106 3.19 4.27 -19.78
N ALA A 107 2.25 4.84 -20.54
CA ALA A 107 0.86 4.38 -20.50
C ALA A 107 0.71 2.91 -20.95
N ASP A 108 1.57 2.49 -21.89
CA ASP A 108 1.58 1.12 -22.43
C ASP A 108 2.13 0.09 -21.43
N ASP A 109 2.86 0.54 -20.40
CA ASP A 109 3.32 -0.32 -19.31
C ASP A 109 2.17 -0.71 -18.37
N VAL A 110 1.04 0.03 -18.41
CA VAL A 110 -0.12 -0.22 -17.56
C VAL A 110 -0.80 -1.52 -17.99
N PRO A 111 -0.86 -2.53 -17.12
CA PRO A 111 -1.39 -3.83 -17.49
C PRO A 111 -2.88 -3.80 -17.85
N SER A 112 -3.31 -4.86 -18.53
CA SER A 112 -4.73 -5.14 -18.70
C SER A 112 -5.40 -5.35 -17.34
N GLU A 113 -6.71 -5.08 -17.27
CA GLU A 113 -7.51 -5.36 -16.08
C GLU A 113 -7.33 -6.82 -15.60
N SER A 114 -7.41 -7.78 -16.53
CA SER A 114 -7.27 -9.20 -16.21
C SER A 114 -5.94 -9.53 -15.50
N THR A 115 -4.88 -8.80 -15.82
CA THR A 115 -3.57 -8.97 -15.17
C THR A 115 -3.59 -8.46 -13.75
N PHE A 116 -4.20 -7.30 -13.50
CA PHE A 116 -4.41 -6.79 -12.15
C PHE A 116 -5.24 -7.75 -11.32
N SER A 117 -6.39 -8.22 -11.83
CA SER A 117 -7.27 -9.12 -11.09
C SER A 117 -6.56 -10.42 -10.71
N ARG A 118 -5.82 -11.05 -11.64
CA ARG A 118 -5.03 -12.25 -11.34
C ARG A 118 -3.98 -12.00 -10.25
N ALA A 119 -3.23 -10.90 -10.37
CA ALA A 119 -2.19 -10.56 -9.40
C ALA A 119 -2.77 -10.24 -8.01
N PHE A 120 -3.88 -9.52 -7.94
CA PHE A 120 -4.52 -9.16 -6.67
C PHE A 120 -5.15 -10.37 -5.99
N ASN A 121 -5.71 -11.31 -6.77
CA ASN A 121 -6.18 -12.59 -6.22
C ASN A 121 -5.04 -13.40 -5.61
N GLU A 122 -3.88 -13.44 -6.27
CA GLU A 122 -2.68 -14.09 -5.74
C GLU A 122 -2.17 -13.42 -4.47
N PHE A 123 -2.15 -12.08 -4.42
CA PHE A 123 -1.76 -11.33 -3.22
C PHE A 123 -2.73 -11.55 -2.06
N ALA A 124 -4.03 -11.60 -2.33
CA ALA A 124 -5.05 -11.88 -1.33
C ALA A 124 -4.93 -13.32 -0.80
N ALA A 125 -4.78 -14.30 -1.68
CA ALA A 125 -4.58 -15.70 -1.30
C ALA A 125 -3.27 -15.90 -0.52
N GLY A 126 -2.21 -15.18 -0.88
CA GLY A 126 -0.93 -15.16 -0.17
C GLY A 126 -0.92 -14.25 1.06
N ILE A 127 -2.07 -13.69 1.45
CA ILE A 127 -2.28 -12.85 2.62
C ILE A 127 -1.24 -11.73 2.73
N LEU A 128 -0.90 -11.10 1.59
CA LEU A 128 0.17 -10.12 1.48
C LEU A 128 0.00 -8.97 2.49
N GLY A 129 -1.24 -8.48 2.64
CA GLY A 129 -1.56 -7.42 3.59
C GLY A 129 -1.20 -7.78 5.03
N ASN A 130 -1.57 -8.97 5.50
CA ASN A 130 -1.26 -9.40 6.86
C ASN A 130 0.24 -9.61 7.03
N ARG A 131 0.92 -10.25 6.07
CA ARG A 131 2.37 -10.45 6.13
C ARG A 131 3.14 -9.14 6.29
N VAL A 132 2.73 -8.11 5.56
CA VAL A 132 3.33 -6.77 5.66
C VAL A 132 2.98 -6.14 7.01
N HIS A 133 1.72 -6.24 7.44
CA HIS A 133 1.26 -5.72 8.72
C HIS A 133 2.01 -6.36 9.90
N ASP A 134 2.08 -7.68 9.95
CA ASP A 134 2.77 -8.45 10.98
C ASP A 134 4.24 -8.05 11.06
N ALA A 135 4.90 -7.87 9.92
CA ALA A 135 6.28 -7.43 9.89
C ALA A 135 6.47 -5.99 10.38
N LEU A 136 5.53 -5.08 10.12
CA LEU A 136 5.54 -3.73 10.68
C LEU A 136 5.35 -3.77 12.20
N VAL A 137 4.40 -4.58 12.69
CA VAL A 137 4.17 -4.78 14.12
C VAL A 137 5.42 -5.33 14.79
N GLU A 138 6.02 -6.38 14.25
CA GLU A 138 7.24 -6.97 14.78
C GLU A 138 8.41 -5.96 14.79
N THR A 139 8.57 -5.19 13.71
CA THR A 139 9.68 -4.24 13.59
C THR A 139 9.57 -3.08 14.58
N TYR A 140 8.36 -2.56 14.80
CA TYR A 140 8.18 -1.30 15.52
C TYR A 140 7.50 -1.42 16.88
N LEU A 141 6.81 -2.52 17.16
CA LEU A 141 6.02 -2.73 18.37
C LEU A 141 6.40 -3.99 19.16
N SER A 142 7.38 -4.80 18.72
CA SER A 142 7.80 -6.02 19.44
C SER A 142 8.28 -5.79 20.87
N GLN A 143 8.77 -4.59 21.19
CA GLN A 143 9.23 -4.21 22.53
C GLN A 143 8.21 -3.40 23.32
N GLU A 144 7.02 -3.16 22.74
CA GLU A 144 5.98 -2.34 23.33
C GLU A 144 4.86 -3.24 23.87
N LEU A 145 4.42 -2.96 25.10
CA LEU A 145 3.25 -3.63 25.69
C LEU A 145 1.97 -2.99 25.12
N VAL A 146 1.30 -3.71 24.22
CA VAL A 146 0.01 -3.29 23.67
C VAL A 146 -1.12 -3.89 24.51
N GLY A 147 -1.75 -3.07 25.35
CA GLY A 147 -2.94 -3.47 26.12
C GLY A 147 -4.20 -3.45 25.26
N HIS A 148 -4.93 -4.55 25.20
CA HIS A 148 -6.28 -4.58 24.62
C HIS A 148 -7.32 -4.20 25.67
N ILE A 149 -8.02 -3.08 25.49
CA ILE A 149 -9.16 -2.72 26.33
C ILE A 149 -10.39 -3.44 25.77
N SER A 150 -10.67 -4.63 26.30
CA SER A 150 -11.93 -5.32 26.03
C SER A 150 -13.05 -4.61 26.79
N ARG A 151 -13.85 -3.81 26.07
CA ARG A 151 -15.08 -3.20 26.58
C ARG A 151 -16.25 -4.06 26.16
N ASP A 152 -16.78 -4.83 27.10
CA ASP A 152 -18.04 -5.53 26.95
C ASP A 152 -19.14 -4.80 27.74
N SER A 153 -20.37 -4.80 27.22
CA SER A 153 -21.53 -4.22 27.89
C SER A 153 -22.49 -5.32 28.30
N THR A 154 -22.78 -5.40 29.59
CA THR A 154 -23.82 -6.29 30.11
C THR A 154 -25.08 -5.48 30.37
N ALA A 155 -26.22 -5.95 29.85
CA ALA A 155 -27.50 -5.31 30.09
C ALA A 155 -27.89 -5.47 31.57
N ILE A 156 -27.97 -4.37 32.31
CA ILE A 156 -28.49 -4.34 33.67
C ILE A 156 -29.99 -4.08 33.57
N ARG A 157 -30.83 -4.91 34.20
CA ARG A 157 -32.27 -4.66 34.27
C ARG A 157 -32.53 -3.37 35.07
N GLY A 158 -32.95 -2.31 34.40
CA GLY A 158 -33.46 -1.10 35.03
C GLY A 158 -34.77 -1.38 35.78
N ARG A 159 -34.88 -0.93 37.03
CA ARG A 159 -36.15 -0.92 37.78
C ARG A 159 -36.92 0.35 37.46
N GLU A 160 -37.25 0.54 36.19
CA GLU A 160 -38.01 1.70 35.75
C GLU A 160 -39.51 1.36 35.82
N LYS A 161 -40.30 2.24 36.44
CA LYS A 161 -41.77 2.14 36.38
C LYS A 161 -42.23 2.78 35.06
N PRO A 162 -43.18 2.16 34.35
CA PRO A 162 -43.78 2.78 33.16
C PRO A 162 -44.42 4.13 33.55
N ALA A 163 -44.27 5.12 32.66
CA ALA A 163 -44.87 6.45 32.79
C ALA A 163 -46.38 6.42 32.56
#